data_AF-A0A418GPH2-F1
#
_entry.id   AF-A0A418GPH2-F1
#
_cell.length_a   1.000
_cell.length_b   1.000
_cell.length_c   1.000
_cell.angle_alpha   90.00
_cell.angle_beta   90.00
_cell.angle_gamma   90.00
#
_symmetry.space_group_name_H-M   'P 1'
#
loop_
_entity.id
_entity.type
_entity.pdbx_description
1 polymer ?
#
loop_
_entity_poly.entity_id
_entity_poly.type
_entity_poly.pdbx_seq_one_letter_code
_entity_poly.pdbx_strand_id
1 'polypeptide(L)'
;SVANDKAALIAKSRDTFIRLLNATPNGVIRNSDVAKGVVETSLNVGVVTMTDNNVEIHCLIRSLIDSGKDYVVSMLDSLGKLAGAKTEAKGAYPGWQPDANSPVMHLVRETYQRLFNKTPNIQII
;
A
#
# COMPACT_ATOMS: atom_id res chain seq x y z
N SER A 1 20.17 24.16 -22.28
CA SER A 1 21.09 23.08 -21.88
C SER A 1 21.04 23.00 -20.37
N VAL A 2 20.45 21.95 -19.80
CA VAL A 2 20.57 21.73 -18.35
C VAL A 2 21.98 21.20 -18.15
N ALA A 3 22.87 22.03 -17.58
CA ALA A 3 24.22 21.59 -17.24
C ALA A 3 24.09 20.43 -16.25
N ASN A 4 24.52 19.24 -16.68
CA ASN A 4 24.41 18.02 -15.88
C ASN A 4 25.76 17.80 -15.18
N ASP A 5 26.01 18.60 -14.14
CA ASP A 5 27.27 18.55 -13.37
C ASP A 5 27.37 17.32 -12.45
N LYS A 6 26.32 16.48 -12.41
CA LYS A 6 26.30 15.26 -11.60
C LYS A 6 26.71 14.04 -12.41
N ALA A 7 27.59 13.23 -11.83
CA ALA A 7 28.00 11.96 -12.42
C ALA A 7 26.78 11.03 -12.60
N ALA A 8 26.71 10.36 -13.75
CA ALA A 8 25.69 9.37 -14.00
C ALA A 8 25.89 8.12 -13.13
N LEU A 9 24.81 7.37 -12.90
CA LEU A 9 24.88 6.07 -12.24
C LEU A 9 25.79 5.11 -13.03
N ILE A 10 26.64 4.37 -12.30
CA ILE A 10 27.36 3.23 -12.88
C ILE A 10 26.36 2.16 -13.34
N ALA A 11 26.73 1.39 -14.37
CA ALA A 11 25.85 0.40 -14.99
C ALA A 11 25.23 -0.58 -13.97
N LYS A 12 26.02 -1.07 -13.01
CA LYS A 12 25.54 -1.98 -11.96
C LYS A 12 24.43 -1.35 -11.11
N SER A 13 24.64 -0.16 -10.57
CA SER A 13 23.65 0.52 -9.71
C SER A 13 22.40 0.91 -10.49
N ARG A 14 22.57 1.40 -11.74
CA ARG A 14 21.45 1.69 -12.64
C ARG A 14 20.59 0.45 -12.88
N ASP A 15 21.21 -0.66 -13.27
CA ASP A 15 20.48 -1.87 -13.64
C ASP A 15 19.81 -2.50 -12.42
N THR A 16 20.48 -2.53 -11.26
CA THR A 16 19.88 -2.97 -10.00
C THR A 16 18.68 -2.12 -9.62
N PHE A 17 18.79 -0.79 -9.68
CA PHE A 17 17.69 0.11 -9.34
C PHE A 17 16.49 -0.08 -10.27
N ILE A 18 16.70 -0.09 -11.59
CA ILE A 18 15.63 -0.27 -12.57
C ILE A 18 14.94 -1.62 -12.37
N ARG A 19 15.70 -2.69 -12.16
CA ARG A 19 15.14 -4.03 -11.91
C ARG A 19 14.35 -4.08 -10.61
N LEU A 20 14.87 -3.50 -9.53
CA LEU A 20 14.17 -3.44 -8.24
C LEU A 20 12.86 -2.67 -8.38
N LEU A 21 12.89 -1.48 -8.98
CA LEU A 21 11.68 -0.66 -9.15
C LEU A 21 10.65 -1.36 -10.03
N ASN A 22 11.08 -2.00 -11.13
CA ASN A 22 10.19 -2.74 -12.02
C ASN A 22 9.59 -4.00 -11.36
N ALA A 23 10.34 -4.65 -10.46
CA ALA A 23 9.88 -5.85 -9.74
C ALA A 23 9.06 -5.51 -8.49
N THR A 24 9.17 -4.27 -7.98
CA THR A 24 8.41 -3.83 -6.81
C THR A 24 6.91 -3.89 -7.16
N PRO A 25 6.08 -4.62 -6.38
CA PRO A 25 4.65 -4.67 -6.63
C PRO A 25 4.07 -3.25 -6.60
N ASN A 26 2.94 -3.02 -7.27
CA ASN A 26 2.20 -1.76 -7.19
C ASN A 26 0.72 -1.96 -7.55
N GLY A 27 -0.18 -1.36 -6.76
CA GLY A 27 -1.62 -1.45 -6.93
C GLY A 27 -2.27 -2.53 -6.05
N VAL A 28 -3.31 -3.17 -6.58
CA VAL A 28 -4.07 -4.20 -5.88
C VAL A 28 -3.25 -5.49 -5.79
N ILE A 29 -3.05 -5.99 -4.57
CA ILE A 29 -2.42 -7.29 -4.31
C ILE A 29 -3.50 -8.36 -4.20
N ARG A 30 -4.59 -8.06 -3.50
CA ARG A 30 -5.69 -9.00 -3.25
C ARG A 30 -7.01 -8.27 -3.09
N ASN A 31 -8.05 -8.76 -3.75
CA ASN A 31 -9.44 -8.38 -3.49
C ASN A 31 -10.03 -9.27 -2.40
N SER A 32 -10.98 -8.73 -1.61
CA SER A 32 -11.63 -9.48 -0.55
C SER A 32 -12.63 -10.49 -1.10
N ASP A 33 -12.58 -11.73 -0.58
CA ASP A 33 -13.59 -12.75 -0.87
C ASP A 33 -14.87 -12.56 -0.05
N VAL A 34 -14.74 -11.95 1.14
CA VAL A 34 -15.86 -11.72 2.06
C VAL A 34 -16.60 -10.41 1.76
N ALA A 35 -15.91 -9.42 1.19
CA ALA A 35 -16.48 -8.13 0.80
C ALA A 35 -16.33 -7.90 -0.71
N LYS A 36 -17.35 -8.33 -1.48
CA LYS A 36 -17.33 -8.26 -2.95
C LYS A 36 -17.07 -6.83 -3.45
N GLY A 37 -16.06 -6.68 -4.31
CA GLY A 37 -15.68 -5.41 -4.92
C GLY A 37 -14.79 -4.53 -4.03
N VAL A 38 -14.39 -5.01 -2.85
CA VAL A 38 -13.48 -4.31 -1.94
C VAL A 38 -12.06 -4.86 -2.09
N VAL A 39 -11.09 -3.96 -2.16
CA VAL A 39 -9.66 -4.32 -2.12
C VAL A 39 -9.30 -4.67 -0.68
N GLU A 40 -8.76 -5.88 -0.48
CA GLU A 40 -8.34 -6.31 0.85
C GLU A 40 -6.91 -5.87 1.15
N THR A 41 -5.99 -6.04 0.20
CA THR A 41 -4.58 -5.67 0.34
C THR A 41 -4.10 -4.96 -0.92
N SER A 42 -3.42 -3.84 -0.74
CA SER A 42 -2.80 -3.07 -1.80
C SER A 42 -1.49 -2.43 -1.33
N LEU A 43 -0.69 -1.98 -2.28
CA LEU A 43 0.37 -1.01 -1.98
C LEU A 43 0.46 0.03 -3.09
N ASN A 44 0.94 1.22 -2.74
CA ASN A 44 1.29 2.25 -3.70
C ASN A 44 2.75 2.68 -3.55
N VAL A 45 3.52 2.65 -4.64
CA VAL A 45 4.81 3.33 -4.76
C VAL A 45 4.51 4.82 -4.95
N GLY A 46 4.67 5.61 -3.88
CA GLY A 46 4.22 7.00 -3.84
C GLY A 46 5.31 8.01 -4.16
N VAL A 47 6.53 7.77 -3.67
CA VAL A 47 7.66 8.70 -3.84
C VAL A 47 8.91 7.92 -4.19
N VAL A 48 9.58 8.34 -5.26
CA VAL A 48 10.92 7.84 -5.62
C VAL A 48 11.85 9.04 -5.67
N THR A 49 12.87 9.05 -4.81
CA THR A 49 13.81 10.17 -4.69
C THR A 49 15.23 9.68 -4.87
N MET A 50 16.03 10.44 -5.62
CA MET A 50 17.45 10.18 -5.82
C MET A 50 18.27 11.32 -5.24
N THR A 51 19.26 10.95 -4.44
CA THR A 51 20.34 11.83 -3.96
C THR A 51 21.65 11.41 -4.62
N ASP A 52 22.75 12.11 -4.32
CA ASP A 52 24.05 11.81 -4.95
C ASP A 52 24.54 10.38 -4.67
N ASN A 53 24.18 9.81 -3.51
CA ASN A 53 24.69 8.51 -3.05
C ASN A 53 23.60 7.46 -2.81
N ASN A 54 22.31 7.81 -2.90
CA ASN A 54 21.22 6.91 -2.53
C ASN A 54 19.97 7.12 -3.38
N VAL A 55 19.20 6.04 -3.55
CA VAL A 55 17.84 6.07 -4.09
C VAL A 55 16.88 5.52 -3.05
N GLU A 56 15.80 6.24 -2.80
CA GLU A 56 14.74 5.83 -1.88
C GLU A 56 13.43 5.59 -2.63
N ILE A 57 12.80 4.46 -2.34
CA ILE A 57 11.48 4.08 -2.87
C ILE A 57 10.53 3.99 -1.69
N HIS A 58 9.66 4.98 -1.55
CA HIS A 58 8.67 5.04 -0.47
C HIS A 58 7.36 4.42 -0.95
N CYS A 59 6.94 3.36 -0.25
CA CYS A 59 5.71 2.65 -0.53
C CYS A 59 4.74 2.75 0.66
N LEU A 60 3.44 2.87 0.38
CA LEU A 60 2.40 2.77 1.39
C LEU A 60 1.61 1.48 1.20
N ILE A 61 1.67 0.61 2.20
CA ILE A 61 0.94 -0.66 2.25
C ILE A 61 -0.39 -0.44 2.98
N ARG A 62 -1.47 -0.97 2.43
CA ARG A 62 -2.80 -0.95 3.05
C ARG A 62 -3.39 -2.35 3.05
N SER A 63 -3.96 -2.76 4.17
CA SER A 63 -4.66 -4.03 4.27
C SER A 63 -5.81 -3.96 5.27
N LEU A 64 -6.93 -4.63 4.97
CA LEU A 64 -8.04 -4.81 5.93
C LEU A 64 -7.68 -5.80 7.05
N ILE A 65 -6.68 -6.66 6.81
CA ILE A 65 -6.18 -7.65 7.75
C ILE A 65 -4.66 -7.51 7.94
N ASP A 66 -4.18 -7.66 9.17
CA ASP A 66 -2.76 -7.47 9.48
C ASP A 66 -1.84 -8.46 8.75
N SER A 67 -2.28 -9.71 8.58
CA SER A 67 -1.52 -10.73 7.86
C SER A 67 -1.25 -10.36 6.39
N GLY A 68 -2.18 -9.66 5.74
CA GLY A 68 -2.00 -9.16 4.37
C GLY A 68 -0.95 -8.04 4.28
N LYS A 69 -0.89 -7.18 5.29
CA LYS A 69 0.17 -6.14 5.42
C LYS A 69 1.53 -6.81 5.64
N ASP A 70 1.61 -7.76 6.55
CA ASP A 70 2.86 -8.49 6.86
C ASP A 70 3.38 -9.27 5.64
N TYR A 71 2.48 -9.84 4.85
CA TYR A 71 2.81 -10.49 3.59
C TYR A 71 3.51 -9.53 2.60
N VAL A 72 2.95 -8.33 2.41
CA VAL A 72 3.56 -7.34 1.49
C VAL A 72 4.89 -6.82 2.05
N VAL A 73 4.99 -6.60 3.35
CA VAL A 73 6.28 -6.24 4.00
C VAL A 73 7.33 -7.32 3.73
N SER A 74 6.97 -8.59 3.93
CA SER A 74 7.87 -9.72 3.67
C SER A 74 8.29 -9.83 2.21
N MET A 75 7.38 -9.55 1.28
CA MET A 75 7.66 -9.52 -0.16
C MET A 75 8.67 -8.41 -0.51
N LEU A 76 8.45 -7.19 -0.01
CA LEU A 76 9.36 -6.06 -0.24
C LEU A 76 10.73 -6.30 0.40
N ASP A 77 10.77 -6.88 1.61
CA ASP A 77 12.02 -7.26 2.28
C ASP A 77 12.81 -8.28 1.47
N SER A 78 12.13 -9.27 0.90
CA SER A 78 12.74 -10.27 0.02
C SER A 78 13.32 -9.64 -1.25
N LEU A 79 12.57 -8.75 -1.92
CA LEU A 79 13.05 -8.02 -3.09
C LEU A 79 14.23 -7.09 -2.75
N GLY A 80 14.16 -6.40 -1.62
CA GLY A 80 15.24 -5.54 -1.12
C GLY A 80 16.52 -6.34 -0.92
N LYS A 81 16.45 -7.49 -0.24
CA LYS A 81 17.59 -8.40 -0.05
C LYS A 81 18.19 -8.88 -1.38
N LEU A 82 17.36 -9.26 -2.35
CA LEU A 82 17.83 -9.68 -3.68
C LEU A 82 18.56 -8.56 -4.44
N ALA A 83 18.11 -7.32 -4.27
CA ALA A 83 18.73 -6.14 -4.88
C ALA A 83 19.92 -5.59 -4.07
N GLY A 84 20.18 -6.11 -2.87
CA GLY A 84 21.16 -5.54 -1.94
C GLY A 84 20.74 -4.19 -1.35
N ALA A 85 19.44 -3.89 -1.35
CA ALA A 85 18.85 -2.70 -0.76
C ALA A 85 18.45 -2.93 0.70
N LYS A 86 18.40 -1.85 1.48
CA LYS A 86 17.86 -1.86 2.85
C LYS A 86 16.36 -1.57 2.82
N THR A 87 15.59 -2.36 3.55
CA THR A 87 14.14 -2.24 3.72
C THR A 87 13.81 -1.91 5.17
N GLU A 88 12.83 -1.03 5.39
CA GLU A 88 12.38 -0.65 6.73
C GLU A 88 10.88 -0.38 6.70
N ALA A 89 10.11 -1.11 7.52
CA ALA A 89 8.68 -0.87 7.68
C ALA A 89 8.45 0.05 8.89
N LYS A 90 7.68 1.12 8.70
CA LYS A 90 7.37 2.14 9.71
C LYS A 90 5.90 2.56 9.63
N GLY A 91 5.39 3.13 10.72
CA GLY A 91 4.04 3.72 10.75
C GLY A 91 2.90 2.71 10.67
N ALA A 92 3.11 1.49 11.20
CA ALA A 92 2.06 0.48 11.22
C ALA A 92 0.87 0.92 12.06
N TYR A 93 -0.33 0.72 11.52
CA TYR A 93 -1.60 0.84 12.23
C TYR A 93 -2.45 -0.41 11.98
N PRO A 94 -3.33 -0.79 12.90
CA PRO A 94 -4.22 -1.95 12.72
C PRO A 94 -5.29 -1.62 11.68
N GLY A 95 -5.72 -2.64 10.93
CA GLY A 95 -6.94 -2.55 10.14
C GLY A 95 -8.18 -2.42 11.04
N TRP A 96 -9.25 -1.81 10.53
CA TRP A 96 -10.56 -1.85 11.18
C TRP A 96 -11.46 -2.84 10.45
N GLN A 97 -11.56 -4.06 10.99
CA GLN A 97 -12.41 -5.08 10.40
C GLN A 97 -13.89 -4.77 10.68
N PRO A 98 -14.74 -4.64 9.65
CA PRO A 98 -16.15 -4.33 9.84
C PRO A 98 -16.90 -5.48 10.52
N ASP A 99 -17.76 -5.14 11.48
CA ASP A 99 -18.75 -6.05 12.04
C ASP A 99 -20.13 -5.77 11.44
N ALA A 100 -20.60 -6.67 10.59
CA ALA A 100 -21.89 -6.56 9.92
C ALA A 100 -23.10 -6.68 10.87
N ASN A 101 -22.90 -7.20 12.09
CA ASN A 101 -23.96 -7.38 13.09
C ASN A 101 -23.89 -6.33 14.22
N SER A 102 -23.08 -5.28 14.02
CA SER A 102 -22.88 -4.24 15.01
C SER A 102 -24.21 -3.53 15.36
N PRO A 103 -24.66 -3.52 16.64
CA PRO A 103 -25.92 -2.88 17.04
C PRO A 103 -25.94 -1.38 16.74
N VAL A 104 -24.80 -0.69 16.90
CA VAL A 104 -24.70 0.74 16.59
C VAL A 104 -24.83 0.99 15.08
N MET A 105 -24.30 0.10 14.24
CA MET A 105 -24.45 0.23 12.79
C MET A 105 -25.92 0.11 12.38
N HIS A 106 -26.67 -0.83 12.98
CA HIS A 106 -28.11 -0.96 12.74
C HIS A 106 -28.89 0.30 13.17
N LEU A 107 -28.60 0.84 14.35
CA LEU A 107 -29.24 2.07 14.84
C LEU A 107 -28.98 3.27 13.92
N VAL A 108 -27.75 3.43 13.44
CA VAL A 108 -27.38 4.51 12.50
C VAL A 108 -28.11 4.33 11.17
N ARG A 109 -28.18 3.10 10.64
CA ARG A 109 -28.88 2.77 9.40
C ARG A 109 -30.36 3.14 9.47
N GLU A 110 -31.04 2.72 10.55
CA GLU A 110 -32.47 2.97 10.76
C GLU A 110 -32.76 4.47 10.94
N THR A 111 -31.91 5.17 11.70
CA THR A 111 -32.03 6.62 11.89
C THR A 111 -31.86 7.36 10.57
N TYR A 112 -30.87 6.98 9.75
CA TYR A 112 -30.66 7.58 8.44
C TYR A 112 -31.87 7.38 7.52
N GLN A 113 -32.41 6.15 7.47
CA GLN A 113 -33.61 5.85 6.70
C GLN A 113 -34.80 6.71 7.15
N ARG A 114 -35.00 6.87 8.45
CA ARG A 114 -36.09 7.70 9.00
C ARG A 114 -35.95 9.18 8.64
N LEU A 115 -34.73 9.72 8.68
CA LEU A 115 -34.48 11.14 8.44
C LEU A 115 -34.49 11.51 6.95
N PHE A 116 -34.03 10.61 6.09
CA PHE A 116 -33.78 10.92 4.68
C PHE A 116 -34.60 10.09 3.69
N ASN A 117 -35.42 9.17 4.19
CA ASN A 117 -36.21 8.22 3.40
C ASN A 117 -35.38 7.44 2.36
N LYS A 118 -34.11 7.17 2.68
CA LYS A 118 -33.14 6.47 1.82
C LYS A 118 -32.27 5.55 2.65
N THR A 119 -31.93 4.39 2.09
CA THR A 119 -31.00 3.46 2.75
C THR A 119 -29.58 3.99 2.57
N PRO A 120 -28.79 4.12 3.66
CA PRO A 120 -27.43 4.61 3.56
C PRO A 120 -26.55 3.60 2.83
N ASN A 121 -25.59 4.11 2.06
CA ASN A 121 -24.53 3.30 1.46
C ASN A 121 -23.43 3.04 2.51
N ILE A 122 -23.38 1.83 3.06
CA ILE A 122 -22.38 1.42 4.05
C ILE A 122 -21.18 0.85 3.30
N GLN A 123 -20.00 1.41 3.53
CA GLN A 123 -18.77 1.08 2.79
C GLN A 123 -17.61 0.75 3.74
N ILE A 124 -16.69 -0.07 3.24
CA ILE A 124 -15.38 -0.32 3.84
C ILE A 124 -14.38 0.64 3.18
N ILE A 125 -13.49 1.25 3.96
CA ILE A 125 -12.51 2.25 3.51
C ILE A 125 -11.09 1.74 3.78
#